data_AF-A0A2K3JHN6-F1
#
_entry.id   AF-A0A2K3JHN6-F1
#
_cell.length_a   1.000
_cell.length_b   1.000
_cell.length_c   1.000
_cell.angle_alpha   90.00
_cell.angle_beta   90.00
_cell.angle_gamma   90.00
#
_symmetry.space_group_name_H-M   'P 1'
#
loop_
_entity.id
_entity.type
_entity.pdbx_description
1 polymer ?
#
loop_
_entity_poly.entity_id
_entity_poly.type
_entity_poly.pdbx_seq_one_letter_code
_entity_poly.pdbx_strand_id
1 'polypeptide(L)'
;MEKKGCDFSSAGHHCGSDHAVFPAATINNLFTNNSGINLAYLCIDSHGITTIESNVFENNDIAITTLNCKSVNIIKNNFINNTQNVLLQKTSYISETLFYINHRQNWKNNYWDDRNQKIFYPIIGIWTIGILFFNIPIISFHFREYDWLPAQEPYDIDL
;
A
#
# COMPACT_ATOMS: atom_id res chain seq x y z
N MET A 1 -8.09 -9.19 31.79
CA MET A 1 -8.51 -8.54 30.53
C MET A 1 -7.47 -8.93 29.49
N GLU A 2 -7.66 -10.10 28.88
CA GLU A 2 -6.69 -10.68 27.94
C GLU A 2 -6.71 -9.92 26.62
N LYS A 3 -5.56 -9.33 26.25
CA LYS A 3 -5.32 -8.91 24.87
C LYS A 3 -5.05 -10.18 24.07
N LYS A 4 -6.05 -10.64 23.31
CA LYS A 4 -5.84 -11.70 22.32
C LYS A 4 -4.92 -11.13 21.23
N GLY A 5 -3.68 -11.60 21.20
CA GLY A 5 -2.79 -11.40 20.06
C GLY A 5 -3.34 -12.17 18.86
N CYS A 6 -3.30 -11.55 17.68
CA CYS A 6 -3.57 -12.27 16.44
C CYS A 6 -2.42 -13.25 16.21
N ASP A 7 -2.75 -14.55 16.23
CA ASP A 7 -1.81 -15.62 15.96
C ASP A 7 -1.77 -15.83 14.43
N PHE A 8 -0.67 -15.43 13.80
CA PHE A 8 -0.50 -15.45 12.34
C PHE A 8 0.14 -16.76 11.86
N SER A 9 -0.50 -17.88 12.20
CA SER A 9 -0.21 -19.15 11.56
C SER A 9 -1.48 -19.75 10.99
N SER A 10 -1.52 -19.85 9.67
CA SER A 10 -2.53 -20.49 8.82
C SER A 10 -3.89 -19.78 8.65
N ALA A 11 -4.20 -19.58 7.37
CA ALA A 11 -5.50 -19.51 6.69
C ALA A 11 -6.71 -18.91 7.44
N GLY A 12 -7.21 -17.81 6.86
CA GLY A 12 -8.61 -17.43 6.88
C GLY A 12 -9.17 -16.98 8.23
N HIS A 13 -8.99 -15.69 8.57
CA HIS A 13 -9.77 -15.07 9.65
C HIS A 13 -10.18 -13.64 9.29
N HIS A 14 -11.48 -13.37 9.39
CA HIS A 14 -12.08 -12.04 9.39
C HIS A 14 -11.49 -11.19 10.53
N CYS A 15 -10.70 -10.18 10.19
CA CYS A 15 -10.30 -9.14 11.13
C CYS A 15 -11.33 -7.99 11.08
N GLY A 16 -12.09 -7.84 12.16
CA GLY A 16 -13.01 -6.71 12.34
C GLY A 16 -12.26 -5.40 12.57
N SER A 17 -12.67 -4.37 11.81
CA SER A 17 -12.62 -2.91 12.01
C SER A 17 -11.45 -2.17 12.69
N ASP A 18 -10.38 -2.83 13.13
CA ASP A 18 -9.20 -2.16 13.66
C ASP A 18 -8.00 -2.41 12.75
N HIS A 19 -7.48 -1.32 12.21
CA HIS A 19 -6.32 -1.21 11.32
C HIS A 19 -5.21 -2.20 11.66
N ALA A 20 -5.19 -3.36 11.01
CA ALA A 20 -4.13 -4.34 11.16
C ALA A 20 -2.84 -3.80 10.53
N VAL A 21 -1.80 -3.64 11.34
CA VAL A 21 -0.44 -3.37 10.87
C VAL A 21 0.17 -4.72 10.48
N PHE A 22 0.38 -4.95 9.18
CA PHE A 22 0.93 -6.20 8.66
C PHE A 22 2.46 -6.08 8.52
N PRO A 23 3.27 -6.82 9.31
CA PRO A 23 4.72 -6.79 9.18
C PRO A 23 5.28 -7.88 8.24
N ALA A 24 4.45 -8.52 7.40
CA ALA A 24 4.88 -9.66 6.59
C ALA A 24 4.15 -9.77 5.25
N ALA A 25 4.68 -10.60 4.36
CA ALA A 25 4.09 -10.90 3.07
C ALA A 25 2.60 -11.25 3.20
N THR A 26 1.76 -10.62 2.38
CA THR A 26 0.30 -10.78 2.41
C THR A 26 -0.12 -11.38 1.08
N ILE A 27 -0.62 -12.62 1.12
CA ILE A 27 -0.91 -13.42 -0.08
C ILE A 27 -2.24 -14.14 0.09
N ASN A 28 -3.07 -14.13 -0.96
CA ASN A 28 -4.35 -14.84 -1.03
C ASN A 28 -5.33 -14.43 0.09
N ASN A 29 -5.58 -13.13 0.23
CA ASN A 29 -6.55 -12.62 1.19
C ASN A 29 -7.64 -11.80 0.50
N LEU A 30 -8.83 -11.82 1.10
CA LEU A 30 -9.91 -10.90 0.79
C LEU A 30 -9.95 -9.78 1.84
N PHE A 31 -9.73 -8.56 1.37
CA PHE A 31 -9.86 -7.34 2.16
C PHE A 31 -11.11 -6.59 1.72
N THR A 32 -12.10 -6.51 2.60
CA THR A 32 -13.39 -5.87 2.29
C THR A 32 -13.98 -5.13 3.48
N ASN A 33 -14.86 -4.16 3.20
CA ASN A 33 -15.55 -3.36 4.21
C ASN A 33 -14.59 -2.66 5.16
N ASN A 34 -13.62 -1.94 4.58
CA ASN A 34 -12.60 -1.15 5.28
C ASN A 34 -11.52 -1.94 6.00
N SER A 35 -11.23 -3.16 5.54
CA SER A 35 -10.11 -3.97 6.05
C SER A 35 -8.86 -3.81 5.18
N GLY A 36 -8.50 -2.60 4.74
CA GLY A 36 -7.30 -2.37 3.93
C GLY A 36 -5.98 -2.64 4.65
N ILE A 37 -4.87 -2.62 3.93
CA ILE A 37 -3.51 -2.74 4.48
C ILE A 37 -2.97 -1.36 4.84
N ASN A 38 -2.39 -1.23 6.03
CA ASN A 38 -1.65 -0.04 6.45
C ASN A 38 -0.21 -0.41 6.78
N LEU A 39 0.74 0.05 5.95
CA LEU A 39 2.18 -0.14 6.15
C LEU A 39 2.82 1.17 6.61
N ALA A 40 3.66 1.08 7.64
CA ALA A 40 4.40 2.23 8.15
C ALA A 40 5.87 1.90 8.39
N TYR A 41 6.74 2.85 8.07
CA TYR A 41 8.19 2.91 8.32
C TYR A 41 9.02 1.72 7.82
N LEU A 42 9.90 1.98 6.84
CA LEU A 42 10.86 1.03 6.24
C LEU A 42 10.19 -0.16 5.51
N CYS A 43 9.08 -0.71 6.00
CA CYS A 43 8.23 -1.72 5.36
C CYS A 43 9.05 -2.89 4.80
N ILE A 44 9.88 -3.44 5.68
CA ILE A 44 10.75 -4.58 5.42
C ILE A 44 10.16 -5.78 6.18
N ASP A 45 9.95 -6.90 5.50
CA ASP A 45 9.58 -8.17 6.13
C ASP A 45 10.84 -8.97 6.54
N SER A 46 10.66 -10.20 7.03
CA SER A 46 11.78 -11.09 7.40
C SER A 46 12.75 -11.43 6.25
N HIS A 47 12.38 -11.16 5.00
CA HIS A 47 13.17 -11.42 3.80
C HIS A 47 13.80 -10.15 3.23
N GLY A 48 13.65 -9.01 3.90
CA GLY A 48 14.21 -7.74 3.46
C GLY A 48 13.27 -6.91 2.58
N ILE A 49 12.12 -7.46 2.14
CA ILE A 49 11.18 -6.81 1.21
C ILE A 49 9.74 -7.25 1.50
N THR A 50 8.86 -6.33 1.89
CA THR A 50 7.42 -6.63 2.02
C THR A 50 6.80 -6.93 0.65
N THR A 51 6.03 -8.02 0.57
CA THR A 51 5.31 -8.42 -0.65
C THR A 51 3.80 -8.52 -0.38
N ILE A 52 3.00 -7.81 -1.17
CA ILE A 52 1.54 -7.88 -1.20
C ILE A 52 1.17 -8.46 -2.57
N GLU A 53 0.83 -9.74 -2.61
CA GLU A 53 0.63 -10.45 -3.87
C GLU A 53 -0.67 -11.24 -3.89
N SER A 54 -1.39 -11.26 -5.02
CA SER A 54 -2.58 -12.10 -5.19
C SER A 54 -3.63 -11.91 -4.08
N ASN A 55 -3.96 -10.66 -3.74
CA ASN A 55 -5.07 -10.35 -2.84
C ASN A 55 -6.22 -9.67 -3.60
N VAL A 56 -7.42 -9.73 -3.02
CA VAL A 56 -8.60 -8.99 -3.49
C VAL A 56 -8.89 -7.87 -2.49
N PHE A 57 -8.86 -6.63 -2.95
CA PHE A 57 -9.27 -5.45 -2.21
C PHE A 57 -10.57 -4.92 -2.79
N GLU A 58 -11.68 -5.11 -2.07
CA GLU A 58 -13.03 -4.82 -2.57
C GLU A 58 -13.84 -3.96 -1.60
N ASN A 59 -14.46 -2.89 -2.09
CA ASN A 59 -15.36 -2.03 -1.30
C ASN A 59 -14.69 -1.44 -0.05
N ASN A 60 -13.44 -0.96 -0.16
CA ASN A 60 -12.73 -0.28 0.91
C ASN A 60 -12.66 1.23 0.67
N ASP A 61 -12.62 2.02 1.75
CA ASP A 61 -12.32 3.45 1.70
C ASP A 61 -10.92 3.69 1.15
N ILE A 62 -9.93 2.98 1.70
CA ILE A 62 -8.55 2.95 1.20
C ILE A 62 -8.05 1.49 1.25
N ALA A 63 -7.66 0.94 0.09
CA ALA A 63 -7.20 -0.46 0.04
C ALA A 63 -5.76 -0.65 0.56
N ILE A 64 -4.79 0.18 0.12
CA ILE A 64 -3.41 0.15 0.64
C ILE A 64 -2.95 1.55 1.03
N THR A 65 -2.48 1.71 2.26
CA THR A 65 -1.77 2.91 2.72
C THR A 65 -0.31 2.58 3.01
N THR A 66 0.60 3.46 2.58
CA THR A 66 2.02 3.37 2.92
C THR A 66 2.51 4.69 3.51
N LEU A 67 3.31 4.62 4.56
CA LEU A 67 4.04 5.75 5.13
C LEU A 67 5.52 5.43 5.20
N ASN A 68 6.34 6.16 4.45
CA ASN A 68 7.81 6.01 4.45
C ASN A 68 8.30 4.58 4.12
N CYS A 69 7.51 3.80 3.40
CA CYS A 69 7.90 2.48 2.89
C CYS A 69 8.89 2.57 1.73
N LYS A 70 9.76 1.57 1.60
CA LYS A 70 10.64 1.42 0.46
C LYS A 70 10.54 0.00 -0.10
N SER A 71 10.50 -0.12 -1.41
CA SER A 71 10.64 -1.39 -2.13
C SER A 71 9.57 -2.43 -1.80
N VAL A 72 8.35 -2.03 -1.45
CA VAL A 72 7.23 -2.97 -1.31
C VAL A 72 6.87 -3.52 -2.70
N ASN A 73 6.76 -4.84 -2.82
CA ASN A 73 6.26 -5.50 -4.03
C ASN A 73 4.73 -5.58 -3.95
N ILE A 74 4.01 -4.88 -4.82
CA ILE A 74 2.55 -4.99 -4.95
C ILE A 74 2.23 -5.56 -6.32
N ILE A 75 1.87 -6.85 -6.36
CA ILE A 75 1.85 -7.65 -7.58
C ILE A 75 0.56 -8.47 -7.69
N LYS A 76 -0.08 -8.48 -8.86
CA LYS A 76 -1.26 -9.36 -9.13
C LYS A 76 -2.41 -9.23 -8.13
N ASN A 77 -2.63 -8.06 -7.56
CA ASN A 77 -3.79 -7.81 -6.71
C ASN A 77 -4.97 -7.32 -7.55
N ASN A 78 -6.18 -7.61 -7.09
CA ASN A 78 -7.42 -7.06 -7.64
C ASN A 78 -7.88 -5.88 -6.78
N PHE A 79 -7.96 -4.68 -7.37
CA PHE A 79 -8.53 -3.50 -6.72
C PHE A 79 -9.91 -3.19 -7.34
N ILE A 80 -10.98 -3.48 -6.60
CA ILE A 80 -12.35 -3.45 -7.10
C ILE A 80 -13.22 -2.51 -6.25
N ASN A 81 -13.88 -1.55 -6.87
CA ASN A 81 -14.84 -0.64 -6.23
C ASN A 81 -14.38 -0.03 -4.89
N ASN A 82 -13.09 0.29 -4.75
CA ASN A 82 -12.58 1.03 -3.60
C ASN A 82 -12.74 2.54 -3.85
N THR A 83 -13.02 3.32 -2.79
CA THR A 83 -13.04 4.78 -2.89
C THR A 83 -11.66 5.31 -3.29
N GLN A 84 -10.59 4.75 -2.72
CA GLN A 84 -9.21 4.98 -3.12
C GLN A 84 -8.42 3.67 -3.09
N ASN A 85 -7.82 3.28 -4.21
CA ASN A 85 -7.05 2.03 -4.26
C ASN A 85 -5.74 2.13 -3.44
N VAL A 86 -5.03 3.25 -3.54
CA VAL A 86 -3.72 3.41 -2.89
C VAL A 86 -3.53 4.82 -2.36
N LEU A 87 -3.00 4.95 -1.16
CA LEU A 87 -2.48 6.18 -0.56
C LEU A 87 -0.98 6.03 -0.26
N LEU A 88 -0.13 6.67 -1.07
CA LEU A 88 1.32 6.69 -0.84
C LEU A 88 1.73 7.95 -0.10
N GLN A 89 2.36 7.81 1.06
CA GLN A 89 2.81 8.93 1.88
C GLN A 89 4.30 8.85 2.15
N LYS A 90 4.97 9.98 1.98
CA LYS A 90 6.35 10.19 2.39
C LYS A 90 6.41 11.39 3.31
N THR A 91 7.15 11.27 4.40
CA THR A 91 7.46 12.37 5.31
C THR A 91 8.95 12.37 5.56
N SER A 92 9.62 13.48 5.28
CA SER A 92 11.06 13.61 5.52
C SER A 92 11.41 15.01 6.02
N TYR A 93 12.56 15.13 6.67
CA TYR A 93 13.18 16.44 6.84
C TYR A 93 13.91 16.87 5.57
N ILE A 94 14.12 18.18 5.39
CA ILE A 94 14.87 18.68 4.23
C ILE A 94 16.27 18.06 4.13
N SER A 95 16.93 17.83 5.27
CA SER A 95 18.22 17.14 5.37
C SER A 95 18.18 15.69 4.91
N GLU A 96 17.01 15.06 4.92
CA GLU A 96 16.81 13.65 4.59
C GLU A 96 16.20 13.44 3.21
N THR A 97 15.86 14.53 2.50
CA THR A 97 15.14 14.51 1.22
C THR A 97 15.75 13.51 0.24
N LEU A 98 17.08 13.51 0.10
CA LEU A 98 17.81 12.61 -0.81
C LEU A 98 17.58 11.13 -0.53
N PHE A 99 17.40 10.73 0.73
CA PHE A 99 17.12 9.33 1.09
C PHE A 99 15.75 8.89 0.57
N TYR A 100 14.74 9.76 0.66
CA TYR A 100 13.35 9.44 0.33
C TYR A 100 12.99 9.57 -1.16
N ILE A 101 13.84 10.19 -1.98
CA ILE A 101 13.68 10.22 -3.45
C ILE A 101 13.59 8.79 -4.01
N ASN A 102 14.34 7.86 -3.42
CA ASN A 102 14.43 6.47 -3.88
C ASN A 102 13.45 5.52 -3.18
N HIS A 103 12.55 6.02 -2.33
CA HIS A 103 11.49 5.22 -1.74
C HIS A 103 10.39 5.02 -2.78
N ARG A 104 10.51 4.00 -3.62
CA ARG A 104 9.49 3.63 -4.59
C ARG A 104 9.01 2.23 -4.32
N GLN A 105 7.75 1.97 -4.64
CA GLN A 105 7.22 0.62 -4.60
C GLN A 105 7.34 -0.02 -5.99
N ASN A 106 7.27 -1.35 -6.02
CA ASN A 106 7.29 -2.14 -7.23
C ASN A 106 5.87 -2.58 -7.56
N TRP A 107 5.28 -1.93 -8.56
CA TRP A 107 3.93 -2.21 -9.05
C TRP A 107 4.00 -3.04 -10.31
N LYS A 108 3.31 -4.17 -10.32
CA LYS A 108 3.29 -5.02 -11.49
C LYS A 108 2.01 -5.82 -11.60
N ASN A 109 1.36 -5.75 -12.76
CA ASN A 109 0.28 -6.65 -13.12
C ASN A 109 -0.86 -6.62 -12.10
N ASN A 110 -1.19 -5.47 -11.52
CA ASN A 110 -2.40 -5.39 -10.69
C ASN A 110 -3.61 -5.10 -11.59
N TYR A 111 -4.76 -5.66 -11.24
CA TYR A 111 -6.03 -5.28 -11.84
C TYR A 111 -6.58 -4.05 -11.12
N TRP A 112 -7.03 -3.08 -11.88
CA TRP A 112 -7.62 -1.84 -11.38
C TRP A 112 -9.01 -1.71 -12.00
N ASP A 113 -10.05 -1.64 -11.16
CA ASP A 113 -11.41 -1.26 -11.57
C ASP A 113 -11.44 0.22 -12.01
N ASP A 114 -10.82 0.50 -13.16
CA ASP A 114 -10.96 1.74 -13.89
C ASP A 114 -11.44 1.40 -15.29
N ARG A 115 -12.69 1.75 -15.59
CA ARG A 115 -13.35 1.50 -16.88
C ARG A 115 -12.69 2.22 -18.06
N ASN A 116 -11.77 3.15 -17.80
CA ASN A 116 -11.00 3.86 -18.83
C ASN A 116 -9.54 3.41 -18.89
N GLN A 117 -9.26 2.17 -18.48
CA GLN A 117 -7.91 1.64 -18.27
C GLN A 117 -6.99 1.91 -19.47
N LYS A 118 -5.86 2.56 -19.17
CA LYS A 118 -4.78 2.85 -20.12
C LYS A 118 -3.73 1.75 -20.04
N ILE A 119 -2.73 1.83 -20.93
CA ILE A 119 -1.55 0.95 -20.97
C ILE A 119 -0.75 1.00 -19.65
N PHE A 120 -0.93 2.04 -18.82
CA PHE A 120 -0.35 2.16 -17.49
C PHE A 120 -1.37 2.74 -16.52
N TYR A 121 -1.27 2.37 -15.23
CA TYR A 121 -2.10 2.93 -14.17
C TYR A 121 -1.29 3.93 -13.32
N PRO A 122 -1.65 5.22 -13.28
CA PRO A 122 -0.96 6.21 -12.47
C PRO A 122 -1.32 6.08 -10.98
N ILE A 123 -0.31 6.12 -10.12
CA ILE A 123 -0.47 6.03 -8.66
C ILE A 123 0.06 7.33 -8.07
N ILE A 124 -0.82 8.10 -7.44
CA ILE A 124 -0.51 9.43 -6.93
C ILE A 124 -0.16 9.31 -5.44
N GLY A 125 1.00 9.82 -5.07
CA GLY A 125 1.45 9.92 -3.68
C GLY A 125 1.61 11.35 -3.23
N ILE A 126 1.71 11.54 -1.91
CA ILE A 126 1.96 12.82 -1.25
C ILE A 126 3.31 12.72 -0.54
N TRP A 127 4.20 13.67 -0.82
CA TRP A 127 5.44 13.83 -0.08
C TRP A 127 5.42 15.16 0.68
N THR A 128 5.53 15.04 1.99
CA THR A 128 5.56 16.11 2.96
C THR A 128 6.99 16.31 3.48
N ILE A 129 7.53 17.52 3.33
CA ILE A 129 8.87 17.89 3.79
C ILE A 129 8.78 18.90 4.94
N GLY A 130 9.37 18.53 6.08
CA GLY A 130 9.54 19.40 7.23
C GLY A 130 10.89 20.13 7.24
N ILE A 131 10.91 21.40 7.68
CA ILE A 131 12.13 22.20 7.83
C ILE A 131 12.28 22.61 9.30
N LEU A 132 13.09 21.84 10.05
CA LEU A 132 13.20 21.92 11.51
C LEU A 132 13.78 23.24 12.04
N PHE A 133 14.55 23.97 11.23
CA PHE A 133 15.41 25.04 11.76
C PHE A 133 14.84 26.46 11.67
N PHE A 134 13.64 26.67 11.13
CA PHE A 134 13.18 28.04 10.81
C PHE A 134 11.68 28.35 11.02
N ASN A 135 10.89 27.57 11.77
CA ASN A 135 9.41 27.73 11.78
C ASN A 135 8.82 27.81 10.35
N ILE A 136 9.49 27.19 9.37
CA ILE A 136 9.07 27.24 7.97
C ILE A 136 7.91 26.26 7.80
N PRO A 137 6.87 26.64 7.05
CA PRO A 137 5.72 25.78 6.79
C PRO A 137 6.14 24.44 6.19
N ILE A 138 5.40 23.41 6.57
CA ILE A 138 5.47 22.09 5.98
C ILE A 138 5.06 22.22 4.50
N ILE A 139 5.93 21.77 3.59
CA ILE A 139 5.65 21.79 2.15
C ILE A 139 5.20 20.38 1.74
N SER A 140 4.06 20.28 1.07
CA SER A 140 3.59 19.01 0.51
C SER A 140 3.45 19.12 -1.00
N PHE A 141 3.88 18.08 -1.72
CA PHE A 141 3.69 17.99 -3.16
C PHE A 141 3.33 16.57 -3.57
N HIS A 142 2.67 16.46 -4.72
CA HIS A 142 2.32 15.18 -5.29
C HIS A 142 3.51 14.58 -6.04
N PHE A 143 3.71 13.27 -5.90
CA PHE A 143 4.59 12.48 -6.76
C PHE A 143 3.78 11.38 -7.45
N ARG A 144 4.36 10.79 -8.48
CA ARG A 144 3.69 9.72 -9.26
C ARG A 144 4.56 8.48 -9.35
N GLU A 145 3.93 7.35 -9.08
CA GLU A 145 4.38 6.01 -9.43
C GLU A 145 3.43 5.43 -10.48
N TYR A 146 3.79 4.29 -11.07
CA TYR A 146 3.02 3.68 -12.15
C TYR A 146 3.06 2.16 -12.04
N ASP A 147 1.90 1.52 -12.23
CA ASP A 147 1.86 0.14 -12.68
C ASP A 147 1.96 0.14 -14.21
N TRP A 148 3.09 -0.35 -14.72
CA TRP A 148 3.42 -0.27 -16.15
C TRP A 148 2.68 -1.27 -17.02
N LEU A 149 2.16 -2.35 -16.43
CA LEU A 149 1.50 -3.44 -17.14
C LEU A 149 0.27 -3.91 -16.34
N PRO A 150 -0.75 -3.06 -16.15
CA PRO A 150 -1.92 -3.43 -15.38
C PRO A 150 -2.66 -4.59 -16.06
N ALA A 151 -3.22 -5.47 -15.24
CA ALA A 151 -4.10 -6.54 -15.71
C ALA A 151 -5.37 -5.93 -16.30
N GLN A 152 -5.85 -6.51 -17.40
CA GLN A 152 -7.05 -6.04 -18.09
C GLN A 152 -8.34 -6.64 -17.51
N GLU A 153 -8.21 -7.78 -16.83
CA GLU A 153 -9.31 -8.48 -16.15
C GLU A 153 -8.87 -8.84 -14.74
N PRO A 154 -9.81 -8.95 -13.79
CA PRO A 154 -9.51 -9.44 -12.45
C PRO A 154 -8.89 -10.84 -12.49
N TYR A 155 -7.94 -11.09 -11.61
CA TYR A 155 -7.40 -12.42 -11.38
C TYR A 155 -8.42 -13.32 -10.69
N ASP A 156 -8.47 -14.59 -11.08
CA ASP A 156 -9.08 -15.64 -10.27
C ASP A 156 -8.10 -16.01 -9.14
N ILE A 157 -8.36 -15.49 -7.94
CA ILE A 157 -7.52 -15.69 -6.75
C ILE A 157 -8.23 -16.71 -5.85
N ASP A 158 -7.53 -17.80 -5.52
CA ASP A 158 -8.01 -18.80 -4.58
C ASP A 158 -7.85 -18.27 -3.14
N LEU A 159 -8.97 -17.97 -2.47
CA LEU A 159 -9.08 -17.24 -1.20
C LEU A 159 -9.31 -18.16 0.01
#